data_AF-A0AA37GYU5-F1
#
_entry.id   AF-A0AA37GYU5-F1
#
_cell.length_a   1.000
_cell.length_b   1.000
_cell.length_c   1.000
_cell.angle_alpha   90.00
_cell.angle_beta   90.00
_cell.angle_gamma   90.00
#
_symmetry.space_group_name_H-M   'P 1'
#
loop_
_entity.id
_entity.type
_entity.pdbx_description
1 polymer ?
#
loop_
_entity_poly.entity_id
_entity_poly.type
_entity_poly.pdbx_seq_one_letter_code
_entity_poly.pdbx_strand_id
1 'polypeptide(L)'
;MKFTSLTLVSALAATASAHGFVQQIMLGENLIDTWNPYKDPSKKVNKITRKFKDNGPVTDGLFTTDAITCNIGSDKNNVPVTETASVPAGSPVKFMWTEWKSDHPGPSAL
;
A
#
# COMPACT_ATOMS: atom_id res chain seq x y z
N MET A 1 -20.52 22.83 40.73
CA MET A 1 -20.60 21.74 39.73
C MET A 1 -21.17 22.29 38.45
N LYS A 2 -20.41 22.20 37.34
CA LYS A 2 -20.86 22.13 35.92
C LYS A 2 -19.66 22.44 35.01
N PHE A 3 -18.76 21.47 34.90
CA PHE A 3 -17.89 21.36 33.73
C PHE A 3 -18.56 20.31 32.85
N THR A 4 -19.36 20.73 31.88
CA THR A 4 -20.02 19.79 30.97
C THR A 4 -19.88 20.31 29.55
N SER A 5 -19.27 19.45 28.73
CA SER A 5 -19.25 19.48 27.27
C SER A 5 -18.42 20.58 26.60
N LEU A 6 -17.11 20.34 26.51
CA LEU A 6 -16.30 20.86 25.40
C LEU A 6 -15.34 19.80 24.84
N THR A 7 -15.80 18.54 24.73
CA THR A 7 -14.92 17.41 24.34
C THR A 7 -15.40 16.64 23.10
N LEU A 8 -16.43 17.10 22.40
CA LEU A 8 -16.98 16.35 21.25
C LEU A 8 -16.41 16.80 19.88
N VAL A 9 -15.67 17.90 19.81
CA VAL A 9 -15.16 18.44 18.53
C VAL A 9 -13.76 17.91 18.16
N SER A 10 -13.02 17.30 19.09
CA SER A 10 -11.69 16.72 18.81
C SER A 10 -11.72 15.31 18.22
N ALA A 11 -12.91 14.74 17.95
CA ALA A 11 -13.06 13.36 17.50
C ALA A 11 -13.10 13.20 15.96
N LEU A 12 -13.07 14.28 15.18
CA LEU A 12 -12.76 14.21 13.75
C LEU A 12 -11.23 14.13 13.56
N ALA A 13 -10.61 13.08 14.11
CA ALA A 13 -9.34 12.63 13.58
C ALA A 13 -9.61 12.31 12.09
N ALA A 14 -8.96 13.04 11.19
CA ALA A 14 -9.13 12.84 9.75
C ALA A 14 -8.79 11.38 9.42
N THR A 15 -9.81 10.54 9.21
CA THR A 15 -9.59 9.16 8.81
C THR A 15 -9.10 9.18 7.38
N ALA A 16 -7.81 8.96 7.18
CA ALA A 16 -7.24 8.81 5.84
C ALA A 16 -7.84 7.54 5.22
N SER A 17 -8.75 7.73 4.26
CA SER A 17 -9.38 6.65 3.49
C SER A 17 -8.87 6.70 2.05
N ALA A 18 -7.55 6.55 1.90
CA ALA A 18 -6.88 6.59 0.61
C ALA A 18 -6.85 5.20 -0.04
N HIS A 19 -7.11 5.14 -1.33
CA HIS A 19 -7.23 3.89 -2.06
C HIS A 19 -6.35 3.92 -3.31
N GLY A 20 -5.43 2.96 -3.40
CA GLY A 20 -4.55 2.83 -4.54
C GLY A 20 -3.46 1.81 -4.30
N PHE A 21 -2.83 1.35 -5.38
CA PHE A 21 -1.65 0.49 -5.29
C PHE A 21 -0.73 0.73 -6.48
N VAL A 22 0.55 0.40 -6.33
CA VAL A 22 1.50 0.36 -7.45
C VAL A 22 1.04 -0.75 -8.40
N GLN A 23 0.63 -0.40 -9.61
CA GLN A 23 0.18 -1.35 -10.64
C GLN A 23 1.32 -1.85 -11.52
N GLN A 24 2.35 -1.02 -11.72
CA GLN A 24 3.50 -1.35 -12.56
C GLN A 24 4.77 -0.70 -12.01
N ILE A 25 5.91 -1.31 -12.29
CA ILE A 25 7.23 -0.79 -11.94
C ILE A 25 8.08 -0.76 -13.21
N MET A 26 8.81 0.34 -13.42
CA MET A 26 9.81 0.46 -14.49
C MET A 26 11.20 0.31 -13.87
N LEU A 27 11.89 -0.76 -14.27
CA LEU A 27 13.25 -1.10 -13.85
C LEU A 27 14.21 -0.89 -15.04
N GLY A 28 14.78 0.31 -15.16
CA GLY A 28 15.46 0.72 -16.39
C GLY A 28 14.46 0.83 -17.55
N GLU A 29 14.62 -0.01 -18.57
CA GLU A 29 13.69 -0.10 -19.72
C GLU A 29 12.63 -1.20 -19.55
N ASN A 30 12.74 -2.01 -18.50
CA ASN A 30 11.84 -3.14 -18.27
C ASN A 30 10.60 -2.70 -17.50
N LEU A 31 9.44 -2.73 -18.16
CA LEU A 31 8.14 -2.53 -17.53
C LEU A 31 7.61 -3.87 -17.01
N ILE A 32 7.29 -3.93 -15.71
CA ILE A 32 6.77 -5.13 -15.08
C ILE A 32 5.44 -4.84 -14.38
N ASP A 33 4.52 -5.80 -14.46
CA ASP A 33 3.27 -5.75 -13.70
C ASP A 33 3.48 -6.23 -12.27
N THR A 34 2.90 -5.50 -11.32
CA THR A 34 2.88 -5.89 -9.90
C THR A 34 1.72 -6.86 -9.60
N TRP A 35 1.58 -7.22 -8.33
CA TRP A 35 0.41 -7.89 -7.79
C TRP A 35 -0.83 -7.01 -7.90
N ASN A 36 -1.86 -7.53 -8.55
CA ASN A 36 -3.18 -6.90 -8.61
C ASN A 36 -4.17 -7.66 -7.70
N PRO A 37 -4.64 -7.09 -6.58
CA PRO A 37 -5.49 -7.78 -5.61
C PRO A 37 -6.87 -8.17 -6.16
N TYR A 38 -7.30 -7.60 -7.30
CA TYR A 38 -8.60 -7.85 -7.90
C TYR A 38 -8.55 -8.81 -9.10
N LYS A 39 -7.35 -9.13 -9.60
CA LYS A 39 -7.17 -9.99 -10.78
C LYS A 39 -6.38 -11.24 -10.45
N ASP A 40 -5.28 -11.09 -9.72
CA ASP A 40 -4.30 -12.15 -9.52
C ASP A 40 -4.72 -13.26 -8.54
N PRO A 41 -5.56 -13.05 -7.52
CA PRO A 41 -6.02 -14.15 -6.66
C PRO A 41 -6.73 -15.28 -7.42
N SER A 42 -7.30 -14.98 -8.59
CA SER A 42 -8.00 -15.97 -9.42
C SER A 42 -7.08 -16.85 -10.26
N LYS A 43 -5.76 -16.60 -10.27
CA LYS A 43 -4.79 -17.24 -11.16
C LYS A 43 -3.49 -17.55 -10.43
N LYS A 44 -2.73 -18.53 -10.93
CA LYS A 44 -1.34 -18.72 -10.50
C LYS A 44 -0.46 -17.71 -11.25
N VAL A 45 0.01 -16.68 -10.57
CA VAL A 45 0.92 -15.66 -11.11
C VAL A 45 2.24 -15.64 -10.34
N ASN A 46 3.32 -15.31 -11.04
CA ASN A 46 4.64 -15.06 -10.48
C ASN A 46 4.90 -13.55 -10.56
N LYS A 47 4.99 -12.88 -9.41
CA LYS A 47 5.18 -11.42 -9.29
C LYS A 47 6.35 -11.15 -8.35
N ILE A 48 7.11 -10.09 -8.65
CA ILE A 48 8.21 -9.67 -7.77
C ILE A 48 7.73 -8.85 -6.56
N THR A 49 6.47 -8.40 -6.56
CA THR A 49 5.88 -7.62 -5.47
C THR A 49 5.07 -8.52 -4.54
N ARG A 50 5.12 -8.23 -3.24
CA ARG A 50 4.35 -8.97 -2.22
C ARG A 50 2.85 -8.85 -2.43
N LYS A 51 2.13 -9.88 -1.99
CA LYS A 51 0.66 -9.96 -2.09
C LYS A 51 0.01 -9.14 -0.98
N PHE A 52 -1.06 -8.46 -1.33
CA PHE A 52 -1.92 -7.72 -0.40
C PHE A 52 -3.40 -7.92 -0.77
N LYS A 53 -4.31 -7.72 0.19
CA LYS A 53 -5.73 -8.13 0.06
C LYS A 53 -6.58 -7.17 -0.79
N ASP A 54 -6.32 -5.86 -0.72
CA ASP A 54 -7.12 -4.81 -1.35
C ASP A 54 -6.30 -3.52 -1.51
N ASN A 55 -6.89 -2.48 -2.10
CA ASN A 55 -6.23 -1.19 -2.30
C ASN A 55 -6.40 -0.21 -1.13
N GLY A 56 -6.92 -0.67 0.02
CA GLY A 56 -7.14 0.18 1.19
C GLY A 56 -5.87 0.43 2.01
N PRO A 57 -5.91 1.38 2.96
CA PRO A 57 -4.77 1.70 3.80
C PRO A 57 -4.61 0.69 4.94
N VAL A 58 -3.39 0.59 5.48
CA VAL A 58 -3.17 0.07 6.84
C VAL A 58 -3.65 1.15 7.81
N THR A 59 -4.54 0.81 8.74
CA THR A 59 -5.13 1.77 9.69
C THR A 59 -4.42 1.74 11.06
N ASP A 60 -4.60 2.79 11.85
CA ASP A 60 -3.87 3.06 13.11
C ASP A 60 -3.79 1.86 14.08
N GLY A 61 -4.82 1.02 14.14
CA GLY A 61 -4.84 -0.17 14.99
C GLY A 61 -3.85 -1.27 14.60
N LEU A 62 -3.18 -1.15 13.44
CA LEU A 62 -2.29 -2.14 12.87
C LEU A 62 -0.83 -1.67 12.75
N PHE A 63 -0.51 -0.44 13.17
CA PHE A 63 0.83 0.13 13.02
C PHE A 63 1.92 -0.58 13.82
N THR A 64 1.56 -1.31 14.87
CA THR A 64 2.51 -2.11 15.67
C THR A 64 2.56 -3.57 15.22
N THR A 65 1.97 -3.90 14.07
CA THR A 65 1.92 -5.26 13.51
C THR A 65 2.78 -5.34 12.25
N ASP A 66 2.94 -6.55 11.71
CA ASP A 66 3.59 -6.78 10.42
C ASP A 66 2.77 -6.29 9.20
N ALA A 67 1.52 -5.83 9.39
CA ALA A 67 0.73 -5.21 8.32
C ALA A 67 1.40 -3.96 7.74
N ILE A 68 2.06 -3.15 8.58
CA ILE A 68 2.62 -1.86 8.14
C ILE A 68 3.88 -2.00 7.28
N THR A 69 4.55 -3.17 7.30
CA THR A 69 5.83 -3.32 6.59
C THR A 69 5.66 -3.48 5.09
N CYS A 70 4.67 -4.29 4.66
CA CYS A 70 4.40 -4.56 3.24
C CYS A 70 2.90 -4.77 2.94
N ASN A 71 2.04 -4.07 3.66
CA ASN A 71 0.58 -4.13 3.58
C ASN A 71 -0.05 -5.44 4.13
N ILE A 72 -1.37 -5.42 4.28
CA ILE A 72 -2.21 -6.51 4.79
C ILE A 72 -2.34 -7.58 3.70
N GLY A 73 -1.95 -8.81 4.01
CA GLY A 73 -2.09 -9.95 3.10
C GLY A 73 -3.47 -10.63 3.21
N SER A 74 -3.71 -11.64 2.37
CA SER A 74 -4.99 -12.38 2.37
C SER A 74 -5.12 -13.34 3.57
N ASP A 75 -4.09 -14.14 3.85
CA ASP A 75 -4.09 -15.12 4.96
C ASP A 75 -3.22 -14.68 6.14
N LYS A 76 -2.11 -14.00 5.84
CA LYS A 76 -1.15 -13.43 6.78
C LYS A 76 -0.56 -12.16 6.17
N ASN A 77 -0.12 -11.23 6.99
CA ASN A 77 0.53 -10.01 6.52
C ASN A 77 1.92 -10.30 5.95
N ASN A 78 2.44 -9.35 5.15
CA ASN A 78 3.81 -9.37 4.67
C ASN A 78 4.25 -10.70 4.02
N VAL A 79 3.41 -11.29 3.18
CA VAL A 79 3.71 -12.57 2.52
C VAL A 79 4.91 -12.41 1.57
N PRO A 80 6.03 -13.10 1.79
CA PRO A 80 7.19 -13.01 0.91
C PRO A 80 6.92 -13.63 -0.45
N VAL A 81 7.65 -13.14 -1.46
CA VAL A 81 7.69 -13.71 -2.82
C VAL A 81 9.08 -14.22 -3.12
N THR A 82 9.18 -15.20 -4.00
CA THR A 82 10.45 -15.82 -4.42
C THR A 82 11.07 -15.14 -5.63
N GLU A 83 10.26 -14.45 -6.43
CA GLU A 83 10.73 -13.75 -7.64
C GLU A 83 11.45 -12.45 -7.27
N THR A 84 12.52 -12.16 -8.01
CA THR A 84 13.31 -10.94 -7.83
C THR A 84 13.62 -10.33 -9.21
N ALA A 85 14.00 -9.05 -9.21
CA ALA A 85 14.50 -8.38 -10.40
C ALA A 85 15.88 -7.78 -10.09
N SER A 86 16.83 -7.98 -10.99
CA SER A 86 18.16 -7.38 -10.89
C SER A 86 18.16 -5.98 -11.47
N VAL A 87 18.69 -5.02 -10.71
CA VAL A 87 18.74 -3.61 -11.09
C VAL A 87 20.14 -3.08 -10.72
N PRO A 88 20.90 -2.48 -11.66
CA PRO A 88 22.18 -1.89 -11.32
C PRO A 88 22.02 -0.74 -10.31
N ALA A 89 22.93 -0.67 -9.34
CA ALA A 89 22.93 0.41 -8.35
C ALA A 89 22.98 1.79 -9.04
N GLY A 90 22.20 2.74 -8.51
CA GLY A 90 22.05 4.08 -9.10
C GLY A 90 21.09 4.16 -10.29
N SER A 91 20.54 3.04 -10.77
CA SER A 91 19.53 3.07 -11.82
C SER A 91 18.19 3.61 -11.29
N PRO A 92 17.46 4.39 -12.09
CA PRO A 92 16.14 4.85 -11.70
C PRO A 92 15.12 3.71 -11.67
N VAL A 93 14.29 3.72 -10.63
CA VAL A 93 13.08 2.87 -10.50
C VAL A 93 11.87 3.78 -10.48
N LYS A 94 10.90 3.54 -11.38
CA LYS A 94 9.65 4.31 -11.40
C LYS A 94 8.49 3.43 -10.95
N PHE A 95 7.65 3.95 -10.06
CA PHE A 95 6.46 3.28 -9.56
C PHE A 95 5.22 3.94 -10.16
N MET A 96 4.44 3.17 -10.90
CA MET A 96 3.20 3.64 -11.51
C MET A 96 2.05 3.16 -10.65
N TRP A 97 1.39 4.10 -10.00
CA TRP A 97 0.20 3.86 -9.20
C TRP A 97 -1.05 3.77 -10.07
N THR A 98 -2.08 3.11 -9.56
CA THR A 98 -3.45 3.37 -10.03
C THR A 98 -3.78 4.85 -9.89
N GLU A 99 -4.86 5.32 -10.55
CA GLU A 99 -5.31 6.70 -10.42
C GLU A 99 -5.37 7.15 -8.95
N TRP A 100 -4.56 8.15 -8.60
CA TRP A 100 -4.51 8.74 -7.27
C TRP A 100 -5.23 10.08 -7.31
N LYS A 101 -6.33 10.16 -6.57
CA LYS A 101 -7.15 11.37 -6.54
C LYS A 101 -6.51 12.43 -5.63
N SER A 102 -6.77 13.69 -5.93
CA SER A 102 -6.16 14.83 -5.21
C SER A 102 -6.69 15.03 -3.79
N ASP A 103 -7.75 14.32 -3.39
CA ASP A 103 -8.36 14.33 -2.06
C ASP A 103 -7.62 13.46 -1.03
N HIS A 104 -6.52 12.81 -1.43
CA HIS A 104 -5.60 12.09 -0.53
C HIS A 104 -4.20 12.72 -0.50
N PRO A 105 -4.07 13.97 -0.02
CA PRO A 105 -2.77 14.60 0.15
C PRO A 105 -2.01 13.94 1.31
N GLY A 106 -0.71 13.77 1.13
CA GLY A 106 0.17 13.21 2.15
C GLY A 106 1.61 13.13 1.65
N PRO A 107 2.57 12.85 2.54
CA PRO A 107 3.94 12.59 2.13
C PRO A 107 4.05 11.27 1.36
N SER A 108 5.01 11.19 0.44
CA SER A 108 5.47 9.92 -0.12
C SER A 108 6.81 9.54 0.51
N ALA A 109 7.00 8.23 0.73
CA ALA A 109 8.27 7.65 1.15
C ALA A 109 8.66 6.55 0.16
N LEU A 110 9.96 6.45 -0.14
CA LEU A 110 10.59 5.40 -0.95
C LEU A 110 11.67 4.73 -0.11
#